data_AF-F0G5J8-F1
#
_entry.id   AF-F0G5J8-F1
#
_cell.length_a   1.000
_cell.length_b   1.000
_cell.length_c   1.000
_cell.angle_alpha   90.00
_cell.angle_beta   90.00
_cell.angle_gamma   90.00
#
_symmetry.space_group_name_H-M   'P 1'
#
loop_
_entity.id
_entity.type
_entity.pdbx_description
1 polymer ?
#
loop_
_entity_poly.entity_id
_entity_poly.type
_entity_poly.pdbx_seq_one_letter_code
_entity_poly.pdbx_strand_id
1 'polypeptide(L)'
;MPHVSYEYSGHNIDIDVDEDRNGRWHWSYRIDGECYTVGRHRPLKSYDSMLGEARRIAEQEADRLPPLQQAAASSVDSRRGHDTRVTDRPDRYFTPQ
;
A
#
# COMPACT_ATOMS: atom_id res chain seq x y z
N MET A 1 -7.20 -14.57 20.76
CA MET A 1 -6.80 -14.53 19.35
C MET A 1 -5.35 -14.07 19.30
N PRO A 2 -4.40 -14.97 19.04
CA PRO A 2 -3.04 -14.57 18.73
C PRO A 2 -3.03 -13.73 17.44
N HIS A 3 -2.53 -12.51 17.56
CA HIS A 3 -2.33 -11.58 16.45
C HIS A 3 -0.83 -11.27 16.37
N VAL A 4 -0.31 -11.15 15.16
CA VAL A 4 1.09 -10.81 14.89
C VAL A 4 1.12 -9.71 13.85
N SER A 5 1.71 -8.57 14.20
CA SER A 5 1.89 -7.43 13.32
C SER A 5 3.38 -7.15 13.12
N TYR A 6 3.84 -7.03 11.88
CA TYR A 6 5.23 -6.71 11.55
C TYR A 6 5.35 -6.01 10.20
N GLU A 7 6.43 -5.24 10.01
CA GLU A 7 6.75 -4.61 8.74
C GLU A 7 7.62 -5.54 7.89
N TYR A 8 7.28 -5.70 6.61
CA TYR A 8 8.04 -6.50 5.65
C TYR A 8 8.02 -5.81 4.27
N SER A 9 9.20 -5.61 3.69
CA SER A 9 9.36 -4.95 2.37
C SER A 9 8.72 -3.55 2.28
N GLY A 10 8.62 -2.83 3.40
CA GLY A 10 7.94 -1.52 3.48
C GLY A 10 6.41 -1.58 3.53
N HIS A 11 5.85 -2.78 3.73
CA HIS A 11 4.43 -3.03 3.93
C HIS A 11 4.14 -3.48 5.37
N ASN A 12 3.04 -3.02 5.94
CA ASN A 12 2.58 -3.48 7.25
C ASN A 12 1.76 -4.76 7.08
N ILE A 13 2.25 -5.85 7.64
CA ILE A 13 1.57 -7.15 7.62
C ILE A 13 0.98 -7.45 9.00
N ASP A 14 -0.34 -7.63 9.06
CA ASP A 14 -1.04 -8.14 10.23
C ASP A 14 -1.55 -9.55 9.94
N ILE A 15 -1.28 -10.49 10.84
CA ILE A 15 -1.76 -11.87 10.76
C ILE A 15 -2.59 -12.17 12.00
N ASP A 16 -3.81 -12.60 11.77
CA ASP A 16 -4.75 -13.05 12.80
C ASP A 16 -4.92 -14.56 12.64
N VAL A 17 -4.65 -15.31 13.70
CA VAL A 17 -4.88 -16.77 13.74
C VAL A 17 -5.92 -17.07 14.82
N ASP A 18 -6.94 -17.83 14.45
CA ASP A 18 -8.04 -18.19 15.33
C ASP A 18 -8.37 -19.68 15.23
N GLU A 19 -8.83 -20.26 16.34
CA GLU A 19 -9.33 -21.63 16.37
C GLU A 19 -10.82 -21.59 16.66
N ASP A 20 -11.62 -22.05 15.69
CA ASP A 20 -13.07 -22.17 15.86
C ASP A 20 -13.40 -23.27 16.88
N ARG A 21 -14.60 -23.20 17.47
CA ARG A 21 -15.11 -24.16 18.47
C ARG A 21 -15.12 -25.61 18.00
N ASN A 22 -15.01 -25.83 16.69
CA ASN A 22 -14.91 -27.13 16.05
C ASN A 22 -13.46 -27.66 15.94
N GLY A 23 -12.47 -26.99 16.56
CA GLY A 23 -11.05 -27.30 16.42
C GLY A 23 -10.51 -27.00 15.02
N ARG A 24 -11.18 -26.09 14.28
CA ARG A 24 -10.77 -25.69 12.94
C ARG A 24 -9.97 -24.42 13.05
N TRP A 25 -8.75 -24.49 12.57
CA TRP A 25 -7.88 -23.33 12.54
C TRP A 25 -8.19 -22.46 11.32
N HIS A 26 -8.24 -21.17 11.57
CA HIS A 26 -8.48 -20.12 10.60
C HIS A 26 -7.34 -19.12 10.72
N TRP A 27 -6.90 -18.60 9.59
CA TRP A 27 -6.00 -17.46 9.58
C TRP A 27 -6.44 -16.45 8.53
N SER A 28 -6.18 -15.20 8.82
CA SER A 28 -6.35 -14.08 7.91
C SER A 28 -5.14 -13.18 8.01
N TYR A 29 -4.80 -12.51 6.91
CA TYR A 29 -3.75 -11.52 6.87
C TYR A 29 -4.23 -10.23 6.21
N ARG A 30 -3.64 -9.13 6.64
CA ARG A 30 -3.82 -7.79 6.09
C ARG A 30 -2.48 -7.24 5.69
N ILE A 31 -2.43 -6.60 4.51
CA ILE A 31 -1.25 -5.88 4.03
C ILE A 31 -1.68 -4.43 3.86
N ASP A 32 -1.04 -3.52 4.60
CA ASP A 32 -1.32 -2.07 4.60
C ASP A 32 -2.79 -1.69 4.87
N GLY A 33 -3.49 -2.53 5.64
CA GLY A 33 -4.90 -2.34 5.97
C GLY A 33 -5.88 -2.95 4.97
N GLU A 34 -5.41 -3.47 3.83
CA GLU A 34 -6.22 -4.21 2.88
C GLU A 34 -6.30 -5.70 3.29
N CYS A 35 -7.51 -6.21 3.49
CA CYS A 35 -7.78 -7.58 3.97
C CYS A 35 -7.72 -8.57 2.81
N TYR A 36 -6.68 -9.41 2.74
CA TYR A 36 -6.41 -10.12 1.50
C TYR A 36 -6.87 -11.57 1.40
N THR A 37 -7.05 -12.38 2.46
CA THR A 37 -7.71 -13.72 2.32
C THR A 37 -7.93 -14.42 3.67
N VAL A 38 -8.99 -15.24 3.74
CA VAL A 38 -9.23 -16.26 4.80
C VAL A 38 -8.76 -17.62 4.29
N GLY A 39 -7.63 -18.10 4.80
CA GLY A 39 -7.14 -19.44 4.49
C GLY A 39 -7.95 -20.49 5.25
N ARG A 40 -8.85 -21.22 4.58
CA ARG A 40 -9.51 -22.41 5.14
C ARG A 40 -8.65 -23.64 4.85
N HIS A 41 -7.62 -23.88 5.65
CA HIS A 41 -6.89 -25.13 5.54
C HIS A 41 -7.31 -26.17 6.58
N ARG A 42 -7.25 -27.42 6.13
CA ARG A 42 -7.38 -28.70 6.86
C ARG A 42 -6.68 -28.65 8.24
N PRO A 43 -6.93 -29.62 9.15
CA PRO A 43 -6.38 -29.60 10.50
C PRO A 43 -4.84 -29.58 10.50
N LEU A 44 -4.27 -28.38 10.41
CA LEU A 44 -2.87 -28.11 10.72
C LEU A 44 -2.80 -28.22 12.24
N LYS A 45 -1.91 -29.08 12.72
CA LYS A 45 -1.94 -29.60 14.09
C LYS A 45 -1.46 -28.61 15.15
N SER A 46 -1.11 -27.37 14.77
CA SER A 46 -0.54 -26.39 15.70
C SER A 46 -0.62 -24.95 15.18
N TYR A 47 -0.63 -24.02 16.13
CA TYR A 47 -0.50 -22.58 15.91
C TYR A 47 0.74 -22.21 15.09
N ASP A 48 1.92 -22.75 15.42
CA ASP A 48 3.17 -22.44 14.71
C ASP A 48 3.13 -22.82 13.22
N SER A 49 2.48 -23.95 12.90
CA SER A 49 2.31 -24.37 11.50
C SER A 49 1.39 -23.42 10.74
N MET A 50 0.31 -22.95 11.39
CA MET A 50 -0.62 -21.98 10.79
C MET A 50 0.04 -20.61 10.61
N LEU A 51 0.75 -20.14 11.63
CA LEU A 51 1.46 -18.86 11.57
C LEU A 51 2.55 -18.88 10.51
N GLY A 52 3.31 -19.98 10.40
CA GLY A 52 4.35 -20.11 9.37
C GLY A 52 3.80 -20.08 7.94
N GLU A 53 2.69 -20.77 7.70
CA GLU A 53 2.02 -20.77 6.39
C GLU A 53 1.43 -19.38 6.07
N ALA A 54 0.71 -18.77 7.03
CA ALA A 54 0.13 -17.45 6.88
C ALA A 54 1.21 -16.39 6.59
N ARG A 55 2.33 -16.46 7.32
CA ARG A 55 3.50 -15.60 7.13
C ARG A 55 4.09 -15.74 5.73
N ARG A 56 4.30 -16.97 5.29
CA ARG A 56 4.87 -17.25 3.96
C ARG A 56 3.98 -16.69 2.84
N ILE A 57 2.66 -16.84 2.95
CA ILE A 57 1.72 -16.34 1.96
C ILE A 57 1.67 -14.81 1.98
N ALA A 58 1.62 -14.21 3.17
CA ALA A 58 1.62 -12.75 3.31
C ALA A 58 2.90 -12.12 2.75
N GLU A 59 4.08 -12.70 3.05
CA GLU A 59 5.37 -12.26 2.49
C GLU A 59 5.40 -12.43 0.96
N GLN A 60 4.90 -13.54 0.43
CA GLN A 60 4.84 -13.77 -1.02
C GLN A 60 3.92 -12.76 -1.74
N GLU A 61 2.79 -12.38 -1.15
CA GLU A 61 1.93 -11.35 -1.75
C GLU A 61 2.53 -9.95 -1.57
N ALA A 62 3.15 -9.65 -0.43
CA ALA A 62 3.88 -8.40 -0.23
C ALA A 62 5.00 -8.22 -1.27
N ASP A 63 5.74 -9.28 -1.61
CA ASP A 63 6.76 -9.24 -2.67
C ASP A 63 6.20 -8.99 -4.08
N ARG A 64 4.91 -9.30 -4.32
CA ARG A 64 4.23 -9.03 -5.59
C ARG A 64 3.62 -7.65 -5.66
N LEU A 65 3.38 -7.02 -4.51
CA LEU A 65 2.89 -5.65 -4.46
C LEU A 65 4.07 -4.69 -4.68
N PRO A 66 3.90 -3.62 -5.46
CA PRO A 66 4.89 -2.56 -5.48
C PRO A 66 4.95 -1.97 -4.06
N PRO A 67 6.15 -1.60 -3.55
CA PRO A 67 6.28 -0.93 -2.27
C PRO A 67 5.31 0.24 -2.26
N LEU A 68 4.61 0.43 -1.14
CA LEU A 68 3.67 1.53 -0.97
C LEU A 68 4.48 2.83 -0.97
N GLN A 69 4.85 3.27 -2.18
CA GLN A 69 5.07 4.66 -2.48
C GLN A 69 3.74 5.30 -2.13
N GLN A 70 3.69 5.82 -0.90
CA GLN A 70 2.69 6.76 -0.44
C GLN A 70 2.25 7.56 -1.65
N ALA A 71 0.97 7.43 -2.01
CA ALA A 71 0.34 8.09 -3.14
C ALA A 71 0.30 9.61 -2.89
N ALA A 72 1.48 10.23 -2.82
CA ALA A 72 1.72 11.61 -2.58
C ALA A 72 2.78 12.07 -3.59
N ALA A 73 2.33 12.97 -4.46
CA ALA A 73 3.15 13.81 -5.33
C ALA A 73 3.77 13.14 -6.57
N SER A 74 2.92 12.78 -7.53
CA SER A 74 3.14 13.25 -8.90
C SER A 74 1.79 13.59 -9.49
N SER A 75 1.26 14.72 -9.02
CA SER A 75 0.28 15.49 -9.77
C SER A 75 0.69 15.52 -11.24
N VAL A 76 -0.15 14.89 -12.04
CA VAL A 76 -0.41 15.34 -13.39
C VAL A 76 -0.69 16.85 -13.36
N ASP A 77 -0.34 17.53 -14.45
CA ASP A 77 -0.52 18.98 -14.73
C ASP A 77 0.61 19.90 -14.20
N SER A 78 1.42 20.61 -14.99
CA SER A 78 1.22 21.10 -16.36
C SER A 78 2.58 21.22 -17.08
N ARG A 79 2.76 20.52 -18.20
CA ARG A 79 3.65 21.00 -19.26
C ARG A 79 2.78 21.42 -20.44
N ARG A 80 3.18 22.54 -21.06
CA ARG A 80 2.91 22.93 -22.45
C ARG A 80 1.72 23.88 -22.71
N GLY A 81 1.79 25.06 -22.11
CA GLY A 81 1.41 26.30 -22.80
C GLY A 81 2.65 26.91 -23.44
N HIS A 82 2.90 26.53 -24.69
CA HIS A 82 3.81 27.24 -25.59
C HIS A 82 3.14 28.55 -26.05
N ASP A 83 3.93 29.53 -26.49
CA ASP A 83 3.53 30.79 -27.15
C ASP A 83 2.94 31.88 -26.25
N THR A 84 3.53 33.07 -26.09
CA THR A 84 4.16 33.92 -27.10
C THR A 84 5.17 34.87 -26.46
N ARG A 85 6.39 34.89 -27.00
CA ARG A 85 7.25 36.08 -26.92
C ARG A 85 6.62 37.13 -27.85
N VAL A 86 5.96 38.14 -27.28
CA VAL A 86 5.82 39.43 -27.96
C VAL A 86 6.54 40.45 -27.10
N THR A 87 7.64 40.92 -27.66
CA THR A 87 8.48 42.01 -27.19
C THR A 87 7.62 43.27 -27.03
N ASP A 88 7.22 43.60 -25.80
CA ASP A 88 6.70 44.93 -25.50
C ASP A 88 7.87 45.91 -25.46
N ARG A 89 7.89 46.73 -26.51
CA ARG A 89 8.88 47.75 -26.79
C ARG A 89 8.55 48.95 -25.88
N PRO A 90 9.49 49.50 -25.08
CA PRO A 90 9.19 50.71 -24.32
C PRO A 90 9.26 51.91 -25.27
N ASP A 91 8.14 52.27 -25.90
CA ASP A 91 8.01 53.57 -26.55
C ASP A 91 7.68 54.62 -25.48
N ARG A 92 8.66 55.48 -25.25
CA ARG A 92 8.53 56.74 -24.53
C ARG A 92 7.42 57.58 -25.18
N TYR A 93 6.69 58.37 -24.37
CA TYR A 93 6.29 59.78 -24.55
C TYR A 93 5.11 60.07 -23.57
N PHE A 94 5.33 60.92 -22.54
CA PHE A 94 4.72 62.27 -22.39
C PHE A 94 3.24 62.23 -21.90
N THR A 95 2.72 62.85 -20.83
CA THR A 95 2.98 64.10 -20.07
C THR A 95 2.06 64.10 -18.82
N PRO A 96 2.37 64.79 -17.69
CA PRO A 96 1.43 64.96 -16.58
C PRO A 96 0.51 66.20 -16.75
N GLN A 97 -0.67 66.16 -16.14
CA GLN A 97 -1.44 67.33 -15.70
C GLN A 97 -1.55 67.32 -14.17
#